data_AF-A0A963U130-F1
#
_entry.id   AF-A0A963U130-F1
#
_cell.length_a   1.000
_cell.length_b   1.000
_cell.length_c   1.000
_cell.angle_alpha   90.00
_cell.angle_beta   90.00
_cell.angle_gamma   90.00
#
_symmetry.space_group_name_H-M   'P 1'
#
loop_
_entity.id
_entity.type
_entity.pdbx_description
1 polymer ?
#
loop_
_entity_poly.entity_id
_entity_poly.type
_entity_poly.pdbx_seq_one_letter_code
_entity_poly.pdbx_strand_id
1 'polypeptide(L)'
;MKRASKQDQRKVPQILREHFCEFGFVKSPQKWNSNEDDHRVSGRVYRLQAAKGHQLRIYGIVGSRHGKKTFFVGGIDPGKKSNKADKGILKRAADRAVALIGEIEGASA
;
A
#
# COMPACT_ATOMS: atom_id res chain seq x y z
N MET A 1 -8.51 -10.25 18.15
CA MET A 1 -7.37 -9.58 17.47
C MET A 1 -6.99 -8.32 18.25
N LYS A 2 -5.70 -8.12 18.61
CA LYS A 2 -5.24 -6.87 19.24
C LYS A 2 -5.01 -5.81 18.15
N ARG A 3 -5.81 -4.74 18.16
CA ARG A 3 -5.65 -3.58 17.27
C ARG A 3 -4.43 -2.75 17.73
N ALA A 4 -3.74 -2.07 16.80
CA ALA A 4 -2.71 -1.11 17.18
C ALA A 4 -3.30 -0.03 18.12
N SER A 5 -2.46 0.48 19.03
CA SER A 5 -2.89 1.49 19.98
C SER A 5 -3.32 2.78 19.25
N LYS A 6 -4.17 3.61 19.89
CA LYS A 6 -4.56 4.91 19.32
C LYS A 6 -3.34 5.80 19.02
N GLN A 7 -2.26 5.68 19.81
CA GLN A 7 -1.00 6.40 19.56
C GLN A 7 -0.29 5.91 18.29
N ASP A 8 -0.29 4.61 18.02
CA ASP A 8 0.35 4.05 16.83
C ASP A 8 -0.44 4.41 15.56
N GLN A 9 -1.78 4.42 15.65
CA GLN A 9 -2.65 4.87 14.55
C GLN A 9 -2.43 6.35 14.21
N ARG A 10 -2.13 7.21 15.20
CA ARG A 10 -1.80 8.63 14.98
C ARG A 10 -0.46 8.84 14.27
N LYS A 11 0.45 7.86 14.30
CA LYS A 11 1.72 7.92 13.56
C LYS A 11 1.56 7.52 12.09
N VAL A 12 0.43 6.91 11.71
CA VAL A 12 0.16 6.50 10.34
C VAL A 12 0.22 7.69 9.37
N PRO A 13 -0.49 8.81 9.59
CA PRO A 13 -0.38 9.99 8.73
C PRO A 13 1.05 10.54 8.64
N GLN A 14 1.82 10.50 9.72
CA GLN A 14 3.22 10.95 9.72
C GLN A 14 4.12 10.02 8.91
N ILE A 15 4.01 8.70 9.10
CA ILE A 15 4.77 7.69 8.35
C ILE A 15 4.38 7.72 6.87
N LEU A 16 3.10 7.94 6.57
CA LEU A 16 2.66 8.24 5.21
C LEU A 16 3.37 9.52 4.76
N ARG A 17 3.20 10.66 5.40
CA ARG A 17 3.84 11.91 4.96
C ARG A 17 5.36 11.84 4.76
N GLU A 18 6.07 11.14 5.64
CA GLU A 18 7.54 10.99 5.62
C GLU A 18 8.03 10.03 4.54
N HIS A 19 7.25 9.00 4.22
CA HIS A 19 7.62 7.99 3.23
C HIS A 19 6.77 8.13 1.98
N PHE A 20 5.46 8.01 2.13
CA PHE A 20 4.39 8.04 1.14
C PHE A 20 3.66 9.37 1.17
N CYS A 21 4.29 10.43 0.62
CA CYS A 21 3.64 11.72 0.35
C CYS A 21 2.15 11.49 0.06
N GLU A 22 1.28 12.20 0.77
CA GLU A 22 -0.03 12.51 0.21
C GLU A 22 0.26 13.05 -1.20
N PHE A 23 0.01 12.22 -2.21
CA PHE A 23 0.48 12.40 -3.59
C PHE A 23 2.01 12.55 -3.77
N GLY A 24 2.79 11.46 -3.82
CA GLY A 24 4.20 11.54 -4.26
C GLY A 24 5.12 10.33 -4.06
N PHE A 25 6.43 10.56 -4.30
CA PHE A 25 7.52 9.57 -4.37
C PHE A 25 8.01 9.11 -3.00
N VAL A 26 8.25 7.81 -2.88
CA VAL A 26 8.74 7.17 -1.65
C VAL A 26 10.01 6.40 -1.94
N LYS A 27 11.05 6.65 -1.14
CA LYS A 27 12.22 5.77 -1.14
C LYS A 27 11.78 4.41 -0.61
N SER A 28 11.90 3.39 -1.46
CA SER A 28 11.51 2.01 -1.16
C SER A 28 12.04 1.56 0.22
N PRO A 29 11.18 1.17 1.19
CA PRO A 29 11.64 0.63 2.46
C PRO A 29 12.43 -0.67 2.25
N GLN A 30 13.47 -0.89 3.07
CA GLN A 30 14.37 -2.06 2.99
C GLN A 30 13.66 -3.42 3.12
N LYS A 31 12.45 -3.45 3.71
CA LYS A 31 11.68 -4.67 3.95
C LYS A 31 10.31 -4.57 3.27
N TRP A 32 10.27 -4.99 2.02
CA TRP A 32 9.05 -5.19 1.27
C TRP A 32 8.65 -6.67 1.29
N ASN A 33 7.37 -6.98 1.52
CA ASN A 33 6.84 -8.24 1.00
C ASN A 33 6.42 -8.04 -0.46
N SER A 34 7.22 -8.55 -1.39
CA SER A 34 7.06 -8.33 -2.82
C SER A 34 5.77 -8.91 -3.40
N ASN A 35 5.10 -9.82 -2.66
CA ASN A 35 3.79 -10.34 -3.04
C ASN A 35 2.93 -10.65 -1.80
N GLU A 36 1.85 -9.89 -1.61
CA GLU A 36 0.77 -10.25 -0.68
C GLU A 36 -0.41 -10.91 -1.41
N ASP A 37 -0.69 -10.48 -2.65
CA ASP A 37 -1.72 -11.08 -3.51
C ASP A 37 -1.58 -10.61 -4.97
N ASP A 38 -2.13 -11.38 -5.91
CA ASP A 38 -2.31 -10.95 -7.31
C ASP A 38 -3.76 -10.49 -7.51
N HIS A 39 -3.93 -9.26 -7.99
CA HIS A 39 -5.23 -8.65 -8.20
C HIS A 39 -5.52 -8.45 -9.69
N ARG A 40 -6.59 -9.06 -10.20
CA ARG A 40 -6.96 -8.99 -11.62
C ARG A 40 -8.06 -7.97 -11.86
N VAL A 41 -7.80 -6.99 -12.72
CA VAL A 41 -8.78 -6.00 -13.17
C VAL A 41 -8.68 -5.87 -14.68
N SER A 42 -9.80 -6.05 -15.39
CA SER A 42 -9.91 -5.87 -16.84
C SER A 42 -8.80 -6.57 -17.64
N GLY A 43 -8.45 -7.81 -17.26
CA GLY A 43 -7.42 -8.61 -17.93
C GLY A 43 -5.97 -8.29 -17.54
N ARG A 44 -5.71 -7.24 -16.75
CA ARG A 44 -4.39 -6.92 -16.19
C ARG A 44 -4.22 -7.52 -14.80
N VAL A 45 -3.01 -7.98 -14.50
CA VAL A 45 -2.63 -8.51 -13.19
C VAL A 45 -1.79 -7.45 -12.46
N TYR A 46 -2.31 -6.97 -11.34
CA TYR A 46 -1.63 -6.04 -10.45
C TYR A 46 -1.11 -6.78 -9.23
N ARG A 47 0.18 -6.66 -8.94
CA ARG A 47 0.77 -7.29 -7.76
C ARG A 47 0.60 -6.38 -6.55
N LEU A 48 -0.21 -6.82 -5.58
CA LEU A 48 -0.35 -6.14 -4.31
C LEU A 48 0.86 -6.45 -3.43
N GLN A 49 1.50 -5.41 -2.92
CA GLN A 49 2.68 -5.53 -2.08
C GLN A 49 2.42 -4.88 -0.73
N ALA A 50 3.15 -5.32 0.30
CA ALA A 50 3.08 -4.70 1.63
C ALA A 50 4.41 -4.16 2.13
N ALA A 51 4.40 -2.91 2.58
CA ALA A 51 5.41 -2.37 3.47
C ALA A 51 5.04 -2.71 4.92
N LYS A 52 5.88 -3.52 5.57
CA LYS A 52 5.67 -4.02 6.93
C LYS A 52 6.44 -3.17 7.92
N GLY A 53 5.80 -2.13 8.46
CA GLY A 53 6.32 -1.39 9.60
C GLY A 53 6.30 -2.23 10.88
N HIS A 54 6.90 -1.72 11.96
CA HIS A 54 6.89 -2.41 13.26
C HIS A 54 5.45 -2.61 13.78
N GLN A 55 4.54 -1.66 13.46
CA GLN A 55 3.19 -1.60 14.04
C GLN A 55 2.03 -1.58 13.02
N LEU A 56 2.31 -1.47 11.72
CA LEU A 56 1.30 -1.33 10.67
C LEU A 56 1.73 -2.00 9.36
N ARG A 57 0.75 -2.44 8.58
CA ARG A 57 0.92 -2.90 7.19
C ARG A 57 0.32 -1.87 6.24
N ILE A 58 1.10 -1.46 5.26
CA ILE A 58 0.65 -0.58 4.19
C ILE A 58 0.60 -1.41 2.92
N TYR A 59 -0.56 -1.49 2.28
CA TYR A 59 -0.78 -2.23 1.04
C TYR A 59 -0.88 -1.28 -0.15
N GLY A 60 -0.37 -1.71 -1.28
CA GLY A 60 -0.39 -0.92 -2.51
C GLY A 60 0.26 -1.63 -3.68
N ILE A 61 0.31 -0.94 -4.81
CA ILE A 61 0.87 -1.44 -6.06
C ILE A 61 2.11 -0.60 -6.40
N VAL A 62 3.19 -1.27 -6.82
CA VAL A 62 4.33 -0.57 -7.41
C VAL A 62 4.06 -0.36 -8.88
N GLY A 63 4.20 0.88 -9.34
CA GLY A 63 4.14 1.26 -10.74
C GLY A 63 5.13 2.38 -11.04
N SER A 64 4.75 3.28 -11.94
CA SER A 64 5.54 4.44 -12.38
C SER A 64 4.66 5.69 -12.44
N ARG A 65 5.23 6.85 -12.10
CA ARG A 65 4.65 8.17 -12.37
C ARG A 65 5.71 9.04 -13.02
N HIS A 66 5.45 9.54 -14.23
CA HIS A 66 6.44 10.30 -15.04
C HIS A 66 7.82 9.61 -15.11
N GLY A 67 7.83 8.28 -15.33
CA GLY A 67 9.06 7.49 -15.42
C GLY A 67 9.73 7.16 -14.08
N LYS A 68 9.18 7.60 -12.95
CA LYS A 68 9.72 7.32 -11.61
C LYS A 68 8.94 6.21 -10.93
N LYS A 69 9.65 5.16 -10.49
CA LYS A 69 9.09 4.05 -9.72
C LYS A 69 8.35 4.59 -8.49
N THR A 70 7.07 4.26 -8.39
CA THR A 70 6.14 4.85 -7.41
C THR A 70 5.33 3.75 -6.74
N PHE A 71 5.01 3.91 -5.46
CA PHE A 71 4.13 3.00 -4.73
C PHE A 71 2.78 3.66 -4.47
N PHE A 72 1.75 3.13 -5.10
CA PHE A 72 0.38 3.60 -5.00
C PHE A 72 -0.30 2.90 -3.82
N VAL A 73 -0.40 3.61 -2.70
CA VAL A 73 -1.01 3.11 -1.46
C VAL A 73 -2.52 3.03 -1.63
N GLY A 74 -3.08 1.83 -1.49
CA GLY A 74 -4.51 1.61 -1.58
C GLY A 74 -5.18 1.27 -0.25
N GLY A 75 -4.41 0.89 0.77
CA GLY A 75 -4.99 0.58 2.07
C GLY A 75 -3.96 0.42 3.18
N ILE A 76 -4.43 0.60 4.42
CA ILE A 76 -3.61 0.51 5.62
C ILE A 76 -4.31 -0.41 6.61
N ASP A 77 -3.56 -1.34 7.16
CA ASP A 77 -4.02 -2.25 8.19
C ASP A 77 -3.26 -1.95 9.50
N PRO A 78 -3.95 -1.32 10.48
CA PRO A 78 -3.41 -1.09 11.81
C PRO A 78 -3.47 -2.36 12.68
N GLY A 79 -3.86 -3.51 12.11
CA GLY A 79 -3.83 -4.80 12.78
C GLY A 79 -2.39 -5.18 13.16
N LYS A 80 -2.20 -5.55 14.43
CA LYS A 80 -0.94 -6.14 14.90
C LYS A 80 -0.65 -7.40 14.08
N LYS A 81 0.56 -7.53 13.54
CA LYS A 81 1.05 -8.62 12.67
C LYS A 81 0.45 -10.00 13.02
N SER A 82 -0.68 -10.37 12.43
CA SER A 82 -1.15 -11.76 12.34
C SER A 82 -0.54 -12.39 11.09
N ASN A 83 -0.19 -13.67 11.12
CA ASN A 83 0.52 -14.30 9.98
C ASN A 83 -0.23 -14.23 8.64
N LYS A 84 -1.55 -14.01 8.65
CA LYS A 84 -2.35 -13.78 7.44
C LYS A 84 -2.99 -12.40 7.46
N ALA A 85 -2.89 -11.68 6.36
CA ALA A 85 -3.64 -10.46 6.10
C ALA A 85 -5.11 -10.79 5.80
N ASP A 86 -6.01 -9.87 6.14
CA ASP A 86 -7.43 -10.03 5.87
C ASP A 86 -7.70 -9.87 4.36
N LYS A 87 -8.28 -10.89 3.72
CA LYS A 87 -8.53 -10.90 2.27
C LYS A 87 -9.45 -9.75 1.81
N GLY A 88 -10.39 -9.34 2.66
CA GLY A 88 -11.26 -8.19 2.37
C GLY A 88 -10.49 -6.87 2.38
N ILE A 89 -9.52 -6.72 3.29
CA ILE A 89 -8.60 -5.57 3.29
C ILE A 89 -7.72 -5.58 2.05
N LEU A 90 -7.14 -6.73 1.68
CA LEU A 90 -6.30 -6.86 0.49
C LEU A 90 -7.06 -6.48 -0.78
N LYS A 91 -8.27 -7.02 -0.97
CA LYS A 91 -9.09 -6.67 -2.14
C LYS A 91 -9.39 -5.18 -2.21
N ARG A 92 -9.89 -4.58 -1.10
CA ARG A 92 -10.20 -3.14 -1.06
C ARG A 92 -8.96 -2.28 -1.32
N ALA A 93 -7.82 -2.68 -0.78
CA ALA A 93 -6.57 -1.97 -1.01
C ALA A 93 -6.13 -2.06 -2.48
N ALA A 94 -6.26 -3.22 -3.12
CA ALA A 94 -5.93 -3.38 -4.53
C ALA A 94 -6.88 -2.56 -5.42
N ASP A 95 -8.19 -2.65 -5.20
CA ASP A 95 -9.21 -1.88 -5.94
C ASP A 95 -8.89 -0.36 -5.87
N ARG A 96 -8.58 0.15 -4.67
CA ARG A 96 -8.25 1.57 -4.47
C ARG A 96 -6.93 1.97 -5.12
N ALA A 97 -5.90 1.12 -5.03
CA ALA A 97 -4.61 1.39 -5.65
C ALA A 97 -4.73 1.46 -7.19
N VAL A 98 -5.51 0.56 -7.81
CA VAL A 98 -5.79 0.59 -9.25
C VAL A 98 -6.55 1.85 -9.64
N ALA A 99 -7.58 2.23 -8.88
CA ALA A 99 -8.31 3.47 -9.12
C ALA A 99 -7.39 4.70 -9.08
N LEU A 100 -6.51 4.80 -8.07
CA LEU A 100 -5.53 5.88 -7.97
C LEU A 100 -4.58 5.95 -9.17
N ILE A 101 -4.14 4.80 -9.70
CA ILE A 101 -3.30 4.76 -10.90
C ILE A 101 -4.05 5.33 -12.12
N GLY A 102 -5.35 5.06 -12.24
CA GLY A 102 -6.18 5.61 -13.33
C GLY A 102 -6.52 7.09 -13.17
N GLU A 103 -6.58 7.60 -11.93
CA GLU A 103 -6.88 9.00 -11.60
C GLU A 103 -5.65 9.93 -11.73
N ILE A 104 -4.43 9.41 -11.58
CA ILE A 104 -3.20 10.22 -11.56
C ILE A 104 -2.61 10.33 -12.97
N GLU A 105 -2.48 11.57 -13.46
CA GLU A 105 -1.82 11.84 -14.74
C GLU A 105 -0.38 11.31 -14.78
N GLY A 106 -0.02 10.63 -15.87
CA GLY A 106 1.31 10.06 -16.08
C GLY A 106 1.62 8.86 -15.18
N ALA A 107 0.62 8.31 -14.48
CA ALA A 107 0.75 7.07 -13.72
C ALA A 107 0.49 5.83 -14.58
N SER A 108 1.20 4.76 -14.25
CA SER A 108 1.03 3.41 -14.82
C SER A 108 1.48 2.38 -13.79
N ALA A 109 1.01 1.14 -13.93
CA ALA A 109 1.42 0.02 -13.07
C ALA A 109 1.69 -1.23 -13.90
#